data_AF-A0A9Q0BTH0-F1
#
_entry.id   AF-A0A9Q0BTH0-F1
#
_cell.length_a   1.000
_cell.length_b   1.000
_cell.length_c   1.000
_cell.angle_alpha   90.00
_cell.angle_beta   90.00
_cell.angle_gamma   90.00
#
_symmetry.space_group_name_H-M   'P 1'
#
loop_
_entity.id
_entity.type
_entity.pdbx_description
1 polymer ?
#
loop_
_entity_poly.entity_id
_entity_poly.type
_entity_poly.pdbx_seq_one_letter_code
_entity_poly.pdbx_strand_id
1 'polypeptide(L)'
;MLFQKIFTRALHSTRQLYAGTGGAGGLEKSALAALRKKTGYTFANCKKALEKHNNDIGLAEKWLHEQAQSLGWTKATKLADRATAQGLIGVLIRGNRGAMVELNCETDFVARNDTFKRFVDHVAGMCLHYTDLTDFDGDLWKLGFDADALKNLRTEEGRTLG
;
A
#
# COMPACT_ATOMS: atom_id res chain seq x y z
N MET A 1 44.17 -43.99 45.55
CA MET A 1 43.93 -45.08 44.59
C MET A 1 42.59 -45.71 44.96
N LEU A 2 41.50 -45.34 44.31
CA LEU A 2 41.03 -45.78 42.98
C LEU A 2 39.85 -46.73 43.22
N PHE A 3 38.62 -46.30 42.90
CA PHE A 3 37.55 -47.10 42.27
C PHE A 3 36.19 -46.37 42.41
N GLN A 4 36.02 -45.40 41.50
CA GLN A 4 34.92 -45.32 40.54
C GLN A 4 33.49 -45.56 41.07
N LYS A 5 32.84 -44.47 41.48
CA LYS A 5 31.37 -44.38 41.61
C LYS A 5 30.72 -44.56 40.24
N ILE A 6 29.94 -45.63 40.10
CA ILE A 6 29.05 -45.89 38.96
C ILE A 6 27.96 -44.81 38.97
N PHE A 7 28.05 -43.86 38.05
CA PHE A 7 27.02 -42.86 37.80
C PHE A 7 26.03 -43.44 36.79
N THR A 8 25.02 -44.15 37.27
CA THR A 8 23.90 -44.61 36.44
C THR A 8 23.06 -43.40 36.04
N ARG A 9 23.31 -42.84 34.85
CA ARG A 9 22.44 -41.85 34.21
C ARG A 9 21.10 -42.49 33.87
N ALA A 10 20.12 -42.36 34.76
CA ALA A 10 18.72 -42.56 34.40
C ALA A 10 18.26 -41.39 33.51
N LEU A 11 18.19 -41.62 32.20
CA LEU A 11 17.49 -40.73 31.27
C LEU A 11 15.99 -40.83 31.54
N HIS A 12 15.48 -40.02 32.47
CA HIS A 12 14.04 -39.73 32.52
C HIS A 12 13.74 -38.78 31.35
N SER A 13 13.27 -39.36 30.25
CA SER A 13 12.62 -38.60 29.17
C SER A 13 11.27 -38.13 29.71
N THR A 14 11.21 -36.88 30.17
CA THR A 14 9.94 -36.22 30.46
C THR A 14 9.28 -35.93 29.12
N ARG A 15 8.44 -36.86 28.67
CA ARG A 15 7.56 -36.70 27.52
C ARG A 15 6.58 -35.57 27.85
N GLN A 16 6.89 -34.36 27.36
CA GLN A 16 6.04 -33.20 27.54
C GLN A 16 4.78 -33.39 26.68
N LEU A 17 3.76 -34.00 27.30
CA LEU A 17 2.41 -34.07 26.76
C LEU A 17 1.83 -32.66 26.81
N TYR A 18 1.86 -31.94 25.70
CA TYR A 18 0.99 -30.78 25.51
C TYR A 18 -0.44 -31.29 25.25
N ALA A 19 -1.14 -31.60 26.34
CA ALA A 19 -2.59 -31.52 26.39
C ALA A 19 -2.93 -30.07 26.78
N GLY A 20 -3.33 -29.28 25.79
CA GLY A 20 -3.79 -27.90 25.96
C GLY A 20 -5.14 -27.74 25.27
N THR A 21 -6.18 -27.80 26.08
CA THR A 21 -7.60 -27.57 25.80
C THR A 21 -7.88 -26.19 25.20
N GLY A 22 -8.88 -26.10 24.32
CA GLY A 22 -9.20 -24.90 23.53
C GLY A 22 -9.65 -23.66 24.31
N GLY A 23 -9.54 -22.52 23.62
CA GLY A 23 -10.06 -21.21 24.02
C GLY A 23 -9.11 -20.05 23.67
N ALA A 24 -9.51 -19.22 22.69
CA ALA A 24 -8.80 -18.09 22.07
C ALA A 24 -7.70 -18.45 21.04
N GLY A 25 -8.11 -18.54 19.77
CA GLY A 25 -7.25 -18.86 18.63
C GLY A 25 -6.12 -17.85 18.44
N GLY A 26 -4.88 -18.31 18.58
CA GLY A 26 -3.70 -17.54 18.23
C GLY A 26 -3.67 -17.22 16.72
N LEU A 27 -2.93 -16.17 16.37
CA LEU A 27 -2.73 -15.79 14.98
C LEU A 27 -2.06 -16.93 14.18
N GLU A 28 -2.72 -17.39 13.13
CA GLU A 28 -2.19 -18.44 12.26
C GLU A 28 -1.10 -17.89 11.34
N LYS A 29 0.13 -18.41 11.48
CA LYS A 29 1.30 -17.95 10.70
C LYS A 29 1.13 -18.20 9.20
N SER A 30 0.49 -19.30 8.83
CA SER A 30 0.17 -19.67 7.45
C SER A 30 -0.81 -18.68 6.82
N ALA A 31 -1.89 -18.34 7.54
CA ALA A 31 -2.89 -17.38 7.10
C ALA A 31 -2.28 -15.96 6.95
N LEU A 32 -1.42 -15.54 7.87
CA LEU A 32 -0.71 -14.26 7.78
C LEU A 32 0.17 -14.20 6.53
N ALA A 33 0.95 -15.24 6.25
CA ALA A 33 1.81 -15.29 5.07
C ALA A 33 1.00 -15.31 3.77
N ALA A 34 -0.11 -16.06 3.73
CA ALA A 34 -1.00 -16.12 2.58
C ALA A 34 -1.64 -14.76 2.29
N LEU A 35 -2.20 -14.11 3.31
CA LEU A 35 -2.83 -12.78 3.17
C LEU A 35 -1.80 -11.73 2.72
N ARG A 36 -0.59 -11.73 3.30
CA ARG A 36 0.50 -10.82 2.93
C ARG A 36 0.94 -11.00 1.47
N LYS A 37 1.07 -12.25 1.02
CA LYS A 37 1.47 -12.60 -0.35
C LYS A 37 0.40 -12.18 -1.35
N LYS A 38 -0.87 -12.39 -1.01
CA LYS A 38 -2.01 -12.06 -1.87
C LYS A 38 -2.20 -10.55 -2.02
N THR A 39 -2.12 -9.81 -0.92
CA THR A 39 -2.59 -8.42 -0.88
C THR A 39 -1.50 -7.36 -0.93
N GLY A 40 -0.26 -7.70 -0.51
CA GLY A 40 0.83 -6.72 -0.52
C GLY A 40 0.92 -5.79 0.69
N TYR A 41 -0.11 -5.70 1.56
CA TYR A 41 -0.11 -4.81 2.74
C TYR A 41 0.95 -5.18 3.77
N THR A 42 1.28 -4.30 4.72
CA THR A 42 2.29 -4.61 5.74
C THR A 42 1.87 -5.76 6.66
N PHE A 43 2.85 -6.51 7.21
CA PHE A 43 2.55 -7.60 8.15
C PHE A 43 1.72 -7.16 9.35
N ALA A 44 1.95 -5.95 9.86
CA ALA A 44 1.18 -5.39 10.97
C ALA A 44 -0.30 -5.21 10.61
N ASN A 45 -0.59 -4.71 9.40
CA ASN A 45 -1.96 -4.55 8.92
C ASN A 45 -2.62 -5.90 8.67
N CYS A 46 -1.94 -6.84 8.01
CA CYS A 46 -2.45 -8.20 7.79
C CYS A 46 -2.73 -8.92 9.11
N LYS A 47 -1.84 -8.79 10.10
CA LYS A 47 -2.02 -9.34 11.44
C LYS A 47 -3.26 -8.75 12.12
N LYS A 48 -3.39 -7.43 12.14
CA LYS A 48 -4.54 -6.73 12.72
C LYS A 48 -5.86 -7.12 12.05
N ALA A 49 -5.85 -7.31 10.72
CA ALA A 49 -7.01 -7.74 9.96
C ALA A 49 -7.44 -9.16 10.35
N LEU A 50 -6.49 -10.09 10.43
CA LEU A 50 -6.75 -11.48 10.84
C LEU A 50 -7.22 -11.58 12.29
N GLU A 51 -6.65 -10.81 13.20
CA GLU A 51 -7.09 -10.77 14.61
C GLU A 51 -8.53 -10.27 14.74
N LYS A 52 -8.95 -9.30 13.91
CA LYS A 52 -10.33 -8.79 13.91
C LYS A 52 -11.35 -9.76 13.35
N HIS A 53 -10.92 -10.67 12.48
CA HIS A 53 -11.81 -11.59 11.76
C HIS A 53 -11.51 -13.05 12.09
N ASN A 54 -10.94 -13.33 13.26
CA ASN A 54 -10.69 -14.69 13.75
C ASN A 54 -9.94 -15.59 12.74
N ASN A 55 -8.90 -15.06 12.11
CA ASN A 55 -8.11 -15.69 11.05
C ASN A 55 -8.86 -15.99 9.72
N ASP A 56 -10.06 -15.43 9.51
CA ASP A 56 -10.73 -15.49 8.20
C ASP A 56 -10.02 -14.60 7.19
N ILE A 57 -9.39 -15.22 6.17
CA ILE A 57 -8.62 -14.52 5.15
C ILE A 57 -9.51 -13.65 4.26
N GLY A 58 -10.73 -14.10 3.92
CA GLY A 58 -11.62 -13.38 3.01
C GLY A 58 -12.16 -12.10 3.64
N LEU A 59 -12.60 -12.19 4.90
CA LEU A 59 -13.03 -11.03 5.67
C LEU A 59 -11.86 -10.09 5.98
N ALA A 60 -10.68 -10.62 6.31
CA ALA A 60 -9.48 -9.83 6.55
C ALA A 60 -9.02 -9.06 5.30
N GLU A 61 -9.08 -9.69 4.12
CA GLU A 61 -8.78 -9.04 2.84
C GLU A 61 -9.76 -7.90 2.54
N LYS A 62 -11.06 -8.16 2.67
CA LYS A 62 -12.10 -7.13 2.49
C LYS A 62 -11.87 -5.94 3.44
N TRP A 63 -11.60 -6.23 4.71
CA TRP A 63 -11.28 -5.21 5.70
C TRP A 63 -10.02 -4.41 5.32
N LEU A 64 -8.95 -5.07 4.84
CA LEU A 64 -7.74 -4.37 4.38
C LEU A 64 -8.03 -3.42 3.22
N HIS A 65 -8.87 -3.81 2.26
CA HIS A 65 -9.28 -2.96 1.15
C HIS A 65 -10.08 -1.75 1.61
N GLU A 66 -11.07 -1.95 2.50
CA GLU A 66 -11.87 -0.86 3.07
C GLU A 66 -11.00 0.11 3.87
N GLN A 67 -10.00 -0.40 4.60
CA GLN A 67 -9.09 0.43 5.38
C GLN A 67 -7.98 1.09 4.57
N ALA A 68 -7.73 0.64 3.33
CA ALA A 68 -6.60 1.08 2.53
C ALA A 68 -6.57 2.61 2.35
N GLN A 69 -7.73 3.21 2.11
CA GLN A 69 -7.85 4.65 1.89
C GLN A 69 -7.54 5.43 3.16
N SER A 70 -8.17 5.08 4.29
CA SER A 70 -7.96 5.74 5.59
C SER A 70 -6.52 5.62 6.08
N LEU A 71 -5.94 4.42 5.98
CA LEU A 71 -4.54 4.18 6.33
C LEU A 71 -3.58 4.93 5.40
N GLY A 72 -3.93 5.04 4.12
CA GLY A 72 -3.23 5.81 3.11
C GLY A 72 -3.16 7.29 3.48
N TRP A 73 -4.30 7.95 3.69
CA TRP A 73 -4.34 9.36 4.08
C TRP A 73 -3.60 9.63 5.39
N THR A 74 -3.83 8.81 6.41
CA THR A 74 -3.11 8.97 7.70
C THR A 74 -1.59 8.91 7.51
N LYS A 75 -1.11 8.02 6.63
CA LYS A 75 0.31 7.90 6.34
C LYS A 75 0.80 9.08 5.50
N ALA A 76 0.04 9.51 4.48
CA ALA A 76 0.37 10.65 3.65
C ALA A 76 0.53 11.93 4.50
N THR A 77 -0.41 12.22 5.39
CA THR A 77 -0.34 13.38 6.29
C THR A 77 0.91 13.34 7.16
N LYS A 78 1.29 12.18 7.70
CA LYS A 78 2.50 12.03 8.53
C LYS A 78 3.81 12.20 7.76
N LEU A 79 3.77 12.05 6.43
CA LEU A 79 4.94 12.15 5.56
C LEU A 79 5.00 13.47 4.78
N ALA A 80 3.96 14.31 4.89
CA ALA A 80 3.80 15.51 4.06
C ALA A 80 4.95 16.52 4.21
N ASP A 81 5.56 16.61 5.39
CA ASP A 81 6.64 17.57 5.67
C ASP A 81 8.02 17.09 5.20
N ARG A 82 8.11 15.90 4.60
CA ARG A 82 9.39 15.36 4.14
C ARG A 82 9.78 15.94 2.78
N ALA A 83 11.09 16.17 2.62
CA ALA A 83 11.63 16.64 1.34
C ALA A 83 11.49 15.57 0.25
N THR A 84 10.93 15.97 -0.89
CA THR A 84 10.70 15.11 -2.07
C THR A 84 11.38 15.73 -3.30
N ALA A 85 12.71 15.63 -3.35
CA ALA A 85 13.51 16.22 -4.43
C ALA A 85 13.68 15.32 -5.67
N GLN A 86 13.18 14.08 -5.62
CA GLN A 86 13.20 13.15 -6.76
C GLN A 86 11.81 13.06 -7.38
N GLY A 87 11.66 12.42 -8.53
CA GLY A 87 10.35 12.30 -9.19
C GLY A 87 10.43 11.98 -10.67
N LEU A 88 9.32 12.18 -11.36
CA LEU A 88 9.22 12.10 -12.82
C LEU A 88 8.39 13.25 -13.37
N ILE A 89 8.74 13.67 -14.58
CA ILE A 89 7.89 14.49 -15.43
C ILE A 89 7.15 13.58 -16.40
N GLY A 90 5.83 13.59 -16.35
CA GLY A 90 4.96 12.93 -17.32
C GLY A 90 4.52 13.92 -18.39
N VAL A 91 4.62 13.55 -19.66
CA VAL A 91 4.12 14.34 -20.79
C VAL A 91 3.24 13.45 -21.65
N LEU A 92 2.02 13.91 -21.92
CA LEU A 92 1.07 13.22 -22.79
C LEU A 92 0.54 14.20 -23.83
N ILE A 93 0.57 13.81 -25.10
CA ILE A 93 0.08 14.62 -26.22
C ILE A 93 -0.95 13.79 -26.99
N ARG A 94 -2.10 14.40 -27.28
CA ARG A 94 -3.15 13.82 -28.13
C ARG A 94 -3.65 14.90 -29.09
N GLY A 95 -3.37 14.72 -30.39
CA GLY A 95 -3.73 15.73 -31.40
C GLY A 95 -3.03 17.06 -31.13
N ASN A 96 -3.82 18.12 -30.98
CA ASN A 96 -3.35 19.48 -30.67
C ASN A 96 -3.35 19.83 -29.17
N ARG A 97 -3.62 18.84 -28.30
CA ARG A 97 -3.68 19.03 -26.84
C ARG A 97 -2.53 18.30 -26.16
N GLY A 98 -2.00 18.90 -25.11
CA GLY A 98 -0.92 18.32 -24.31
C GLY A 98 -1.11 18.56 -22.82
N ALA A 99 -0.73 17.58 -22.01
CA ALA A 99 -0.66 17.68 -20.57
C ALA A 99 0.76 17.36 -20.10
N MET A 100 1.25 18.14 -19.14
CA MET A 100 2.52 17.91 -18.48
C MET A 100 2.30 17.91 -16.97
N VAL A 101 2.83 16.92 -16.28
CA VAL A 101 2.70 16.75 -14.84
C VAL A 101 4.06 16.47 -14.23
N GLU A 102 4.33 17.08 -13.08
CA GLU A 102 5.49 16.75 -12.24
C GLU A 102 4.97 16.03 -11.01
N LEU A 103 5.45 14.80 -10.77
CA LEU A 103 5.17 14.08 -9.54
C LEU A 103 6.48 13.76 -8.82
N ASN A 104 6.60 14.27 -7.61
CA ASN A 104 7.79 14.11 -6.80
C ASN A 104 7.66 12.95 -5.78
N CYS A 105 8.80 12.42 -5.37
CA CYS A 105 8.95 11.38 -4.36
C CYS A 105 10.28 11.55 -3.60
N GLU A 106 10.44 10.82 -2.48
CA GLU A 106 11.64 10.94 -1.63
C GLU A 106 12.91 10.43 -2.32
N THR A 107 12.83 9.33 -3.10
CA THR A 107 14.01 8.64 -3.65
C THR A 107 13.83 8.23 -5.11
N ASP A 108 14.94 8.10 -5.84
CA ASP A 108 14.97 7.66 -7.25
C ASP A 108 14.52 6.20 -7.43
N PHE A 109 14.71 5.35 -6.40
CA PHE A 109 14.19 3.98 -6.39
C PHE A 109 12.66 3.94 -6.52
N VAL A 110 11.96 4.89 -5.90
CA VAL A 110 10.50 5.01 -6.04
C VAL A 110 10.15 5.49 -7.44
N ALA A 111 10.82 6.53 -7.94
CA ALA A 111 10.58 7.08 -9.28
C ALA A 111 10.72 6.02 -10.39
N ARG A 112 11.65 5.07 -10.23
CA ARG A 112 11.90 4.00 -11.22
C ARG A 112 10.93 2.82 -11.14
N ASN A 113 10.07 2.75 -10.12
CA ASN A 113 9.10 1.67 -9.96
C ASN A 113 7.96 1.79 -10.98
N ASP A 114 7.54 0.68 -11.58
CA ASP A 114 6.48 0.70 -12.60
C ASP A 114 5.12 1.15 -12.06
N THR A 115 4.86 0.96 -10.77
CA THR A 115 3.65 1.48 -10.11
C THR A 115 3.67 3.00 -10.08
N PHE A 116 4.82 3.62 -9.83
CA PHE A 116 4.97 5.07 -9.83
C PHE A 116 4.86 5.63 -11.25
N LYS A 117 5.51 5.00 -12.24
CA LYS A 117 5.39 5.38 -13.65
C LYS A 117 3.93 5.34 -14.14
N ARG A 118 3.22 4.24 -13.88
CA ARG A 118 1.79 4.12 -14.20
C ARG A 118 0.94 5.19 -13.52
N PHE A 119 1.30 5.58 -12.30
CA PHE A 119 0.61 6.66 -11.60
C PHE A 119 0.84 8.02 -12.27
N VAL A 120 2.07 8.33 -12.69
CA VAL A 120 2.39 9.52 -13.49
C VAL A 120 1.60 9.55 -14.79
N ASP A 121 1.58 8.43 -15.53
CA ASP A 121 0.82 8.30 -16.79
C ASP A 121 -0.69 8.52 -16.55
N HIS A 122 -1.22 7.96 -15.47
CA HIS A 122 -2.63 8.11 -15.12
C HIS A 122 -2.97 9.58 -14.81
N VAL A 123 -2.15 10.27 -14.00
CA VAL A 123 -2.37 11.69 -13.66
C VAL A 123 -2.26 12.57 -14.91
N ALA A 124 -1.28 12.32 -15.79
CA ALA A 124 -1.15 13.02 -17.07
C ALA A 124 -2.39 12.82 -17.97
N GLY A 125 -2.89 11.58 -18.02
CA GLY A 125 -4.13 11.22 -18.71
C GLY A 125 -5.34 11.96 -18.16
N MET A 126 -5.49 12.04 -16.83
CA MET A 126 -6.57 12.78 -16.19
C MET A 126 -6.53 14.27 -16.50
N CYS A 127 -5.34 14.89 -16.42
CA CYS A 127 -5.17 16.31 -16.77
C CYS A 127 -5.54 16.57 -18.23
N LEU A 128 -5.16 15.67 -19.15
CA LEU A 128 -5.53 15.80 -20.56
C LEU A 128 -7.04 15.61 -20.75
N HIS A 129 -7.65 14.63 -20.10
CA HIS A 129 -9.08 14.37 -20.19
C HIS A 129 -9.93 15.54 -19.68
N TYR A 130 -9.48 16.25 -18.65
CA TYR A 130 -10.15 17.47 -18.18
C TYR A 130 -10.34 18.51 -19.30
N THR A 131 -9.40 18.56 -20.25
CA THR A 131 -9.47 19.46 -21.42
C THR A 131 -10.51 19.02 -22.45
N ASP A 132 -10.96 17.76 -22.41
CA ASP A 132 -12.06 17.25 -23.23
C ASP A 132 -13.43 17.66 -22.66
N LEU A 133 -13.50 17.94 -21.36
CA LEU A 133 -14.72 18.30 -20.64
C LEU A 133 -14.94 19.82 -20.51
N THR A 134 -13.95 20.61 -20.93
CA THR A 134 -13.92 22.05 -20.72
C THR A 134 -13.81 22.76 -22.07
N ASP A 135 -14.70 23.70 -22.32
CA ASP A 135 -14.61 24.57 -23.48
C ASP A 135 -13.62 25.70 -23.18
N PHE A 136 -12.63 25.87 -24.04
CA PHE A 136 -11.66 26.97 -23.97
C PHE A 136 -11.92 27.93 -25.13
N ASP A 137 -11.90 29.23 -24.83
CA ASP A 137 -12.02 30.28 -25.84
C ASP A 137 -10.66 30.61 -26.45
N GLY A 138 -10.63 30.81 -27.77
CA GLY A 138 -9.43 31.13 -28.55
C GLY A 138 -8.62 29.95 -29.10
N ASP A 139 -7.66 30.27 -29.99
CA ASP A 139 -6.87 29.29 -30.73
C ASP A 139 -5.77 28.60 -29.90
N LEU A 140 -5.34 29.24 -28.80
CA LEU A 140 -4.32 28.73 -27.90
C LEU A 140 -4.70 29.06 -26.46
N TRP A 141 -4.66 28.04 -25.60
CA TRP A 141 -4.93 28.17 -24.17
C TRP A 141 -3.88 27.42 -23.36
N LYS A 142 -3.71 27.86 -22.11
CA LYS A 142 -2.87 27.21 -21.10
C LYS A 142 -3.64 27.14 -19.80
N LEU A 143 -3.73 25.94 -19.24
CA LEU A 143 -4.33 25.70 -17.93
C LEU A 143 -3.24 25.30 -16.95
N GLY A 144 -3.24 25.91 -15.77
CA GLY A 144 -2.49 25.43 -14.61
C GLY A 144 -3.46 24.82 -13.61
N PHE A 145 -3.11 23.67 -13.04
CA PHE A 145 -3.84 23.12 -11.90
C PHE A 145 -3.19 23.63 -10.61
N ASP A 146 -3.89 24.51 -9.90
CA ASP A 146 -3.55 24.80 -8.52
C ASP A 146 -4.06 23.68 -7.59
N ALA A 147 -3.74 23.77 -6.30
CA ALA A 147 -4.11 22.77 -5.31
C ALA A 147 -5.63 22.56 -5.18
N ASP A 148 -6.44 23.56 -5.51
CA ASP A 148 -7.91 23.47 -5.44
C ASP A 148 -8.50 22.90 -6.74
N ALA A 149 -7.93 23.26 -7.90
CA ALA A 149 -8.27 22.65 -9.19
C ALA A 149 -7.94 21.15 -9.21
N LEU A 150 -6.84 20.72 -8.58
CA LEU A 150 -6.50 19.30 -8.43
C LEU A 150 -7.55 18.49 -7.65
N LYS A 151 -8.21 19.09 -6.65
CA LYS A 151 -9.29 18.41 -5.89
C LYS A 151 -10.52 18.13 -6.75
N ASN A 152 -10.71 18.94 -7.79
CA ASN A 152 -11.85 18.85 -8.69
C ASN A 152 -11.59 17.94 -9.90
N LEU A 153 -10.35 17.50 -10.11
CA LEU A 153 -10.03 16.46 -11.09
C LEU A 153 -10.64 15.13 -10.64
N ARG A 154 -11.55 14.63 -11.48
CA ARG A 154 -12.25 13.36 -11.26
C ARG A 154 -11.67 12.30 -12.19
N THR A 155 -11.54 11.09 -11.66
CA THR A 155 -11.30 9.90 -12.47
C THR A 155 -12.54 9.57 -13.29
N GLU A 156 -12.39 8.70 -14.30
CA GLU A 156 -13.53 8.15 -15.06
C GLU A 156 -14.59 7.48 -14.16
N GLU A 157 -14.17 6.97 -13.00
CA GLU A 157 -15.05 6.39 -11.97
C GLU A 157 -15.66 7.42 -11.02
N GLY A 158 -15.41 8.71 -11.23
CA GLY A 158 -15.94 9.82 -10.44
C GLY A 158 -15.22 10.10 -9.11
N ARG A 159 -14.14 9.37 -8.79
CA ARG A 159 -13.33 9.59 -7.58
C ARG A 159 -12.40 10.79 -7.77
N THR A 160 -12.16 11.55 -6.71
CA THR A 160 -11.22 12.68 -6.72
C THR A 160 -9.78 12.21 -6.56
N LEU A 161 -8.82 13.00 -7.05
CA LEU A 161 -7.39 12.79 -6.77
C LEU A 161 -7.02 13.09 -5.30
N GLY A 162 -7.85 13.85 -4.58
CA GLY A 162 -7.69 14.19 -3.15
C GLY A 162 -8.42 13.24 -2.21
#